data_AF-N9TZB7-F1
#
_entry.id   AF-N9TZB7-F1
#
_cell.length_a   1.000
_cell.length_b   1.000
_cell.length_c   1.000
_cell.angle_alpha   90.00
_cell.angle_beta   90.00
_cell.angle_gamma   90.00
#
_symmetry.space_group_name_H-M   'P 1'
#
loop_
_entity.id
_entity.type
_entity.pdbx_description
1 polymer ?
#
loop_
_entity_poly.entity_id
_entity_poly.type
_entity_poly.pdbx_seq_one_letter_code
_entity_poly.pdbx_strand_id
1 'polypeptide(L)'
;MHLLTEQRSLLIALLHHEQECDSGGCLLEEELFEDSHYRSANGRLYHGVVAMFANRMARLRILTGLDLLLPEGSLDREPDDFLRLLRDYQRTLPQIN
;
A
#
# COMPACT_ATOMS: atom_id res chain seq x y z
N MET A 1 2.80 -8.41 -9.90
CA MET A 1 3.06 -7.30 -10.84
C MET A 1 1.85 -6.39 -11.05
N HIS A 2 0.59 -6.83 -10.88
CA HIS A 2 -0.59 -5.96 -11.06
C HIS A 2 -0.82 -4.98 -9.90
N LEU A 3 -0.72 -5.47 -8.65
CA LEU A 3 -0.98 -4.67 -7.44
C LEU A 3 -0.01 -3.48 -7.25
N LEU A 4 1.22 -3.59 -7.74
CA LEU A 4 2.22 -2.51 -7.60
C LEU A 4 1.99 -1.34 -8.56
N THR A 5 1.48 -1.62 -9.75
CA THR A 5 1.20 -0.60 -10.77
C THR A 5 -0.12 0.11 -10.52
N GLU A 6 -1.15 -0.59 -10.01
CA GLU A 6 -2.45 0.02 -9.72
C GLU A 6 -2.38 1.06 -8.59
N GLN A 7 -1.56 0.81 -7.56
CA GLN A 7 -1.44 1.72 -6.42
C GLN A 7 -0.61 2.97 -6.72
N ARG A 8 -0.02 3.07 -7.92
CA ARG A 8 0.87 4.19 -8.28
C ARG A 8 0.11 5.48 -8.54
N SER A 9 -0.97 5.42 -9.31
CA SER A 9 -1.81 6.59 -9.59
C SER A 9 -2.47 7.13 -8.32
N LEU A 10 -2.94 6.24 -7.43
CA LEU A 10 -3.56 6.62 -6.17
C LEU A 10 -2.58 7.31 -5.21
N LEU A 11 -1.37 6.76 -5.05
CA LEU A 11 -0.33 7.38 -4.22
C LEU A 11 0.03 8.78 -4.75
N ILE A 12 0.16 8.95 -6.07
CA ILE A 12 0.47 10.25 -6.69
C ILE A 12 -0.65 11.26 -6.40
N ALA A 13 -1.92 10.85 -6.56
CA ALA A 13 -3.05 11.72 -6.29
C ALA A 13 -3.11 12.20 -4.82
N LEU A 14 -2.83 11.30 -3.87
CA LEU A 14 -2.77 11.63 -2.45
C LEU A 14 -1.61 12.57 -2.11
N LEU A 15 -0.42 12.33 -2.66
CA LEU A 15 0.74 13.21 -2.48
C LEU A 15 0.49 14.62 -3.03
N HIS A 16 -0.18 14.74 -4.18
CA HIS A 16 -0.56 16.06 -4.72
C HIS A 16 -1.57 16.80 -3.84
N HIS A 17 -2.51 16.07 -3.23
CA HIS A 17 -3.50 16.66 -2.35
C HIS A 17 -2.87 17.17 -1.04
N GLU A 18 -1.91 16.44 -0.47
CA GLU A 18 -1.23 16.83 0.77
C GLU A 18 -0.23 17.98 0.60
N GLN A 19 0.43 18.08 -0.57
CA GLN A 19 1.53 19.02 -0.75
C GLN A 19 1.14 20.40 -1.30
N GLU A 20 -0.15 20.72 -1.51
CA GLU A 20 -0.62 21.99 -2.12
C GLU A 20 0.36 22.51 -3.18
N CYS A 21 0.59 21.69 -4.22
CA CYS A 21 1.62 21.97 -5.23
C CYS A 21 1.23 23.13 -6.17
N ASP A 22 1.17 24.35 -5.66
CA ASP A 22 0.85 25.57 -6.43
C ASP A 22 2.05 26.07 -7.27
N SER A 23 3.27 25.63 -6.98
CA SER A 23 4.51 26.17 -7.59
C SER A 23 5.22 25.23 -8.58
N GLY A 24 4.57 24.16 -9.05
CA GLY A 24 5.09 23.32 -10.14
C GLY A 24 6.32 22.47 -9.80
N GLY A 25 6.63 22.28 -8.52
CA GLY A 25 7.77 21.49 -8.05
C GLY A 25 7.37 20.45 -7.01
N CYS A 26 6.41 19.57 -7.31
CA CYS A 26 6.20 18.42 -6.44
C CYS A 26 7.44 17.51 -6.52
N LEU A 27 8.08 17.22 -5.39
CA LEU A 27 9.24 16.31 -5.25
C LEU A 27 8.83 14.83 -5.43
N LEU A 28 8.07 14.54 -6.49
CA LEU A 28 7.47 13.24 -6.75
C LEU A 28 8.51 12.17 -7.02
N GLU A 29 9.64 12.50 -7.63
CA GLU A 29 10.61 11.49 -8.05
C GLU A 29 11.33 10.83 -6.87
N GLU A 30 11.70 11.58 -5.82
CA GLU A 30 12.32 11.03 -4.62
C GLU A 30 11.30 10.28 -3.73
N GLU A 31 10.06 10.78 -3.66
CA GLU A 31 8.95 10.13 -2.96
C GLU A 31 8.45 8.85 -3.67
N LEU A 32 8.53 8.81 -5.00
CA LEU A 32 8.18 7.64 -5.82
C LEU A 32 9.37 6.70 -6.03
N PHE A 33 10.56 7.06 -5.58
CA PHE A 33 11.72 6.17 -5.55
C PHE A 33 11.52 5.17 -4.41
N GLU A 34 11.02 4.00 -4.76
CA GLU A 34 10.77 2.93 -3.80
C GLU A 34 12.12 2.29 -3.45
N ASP A 35 12.57 2.48 -2.20
CA ASP A 35 13.77 1.83 -1.71
C ASP A 35 13.62 0.31 -1.87
N SER A 36 14.64 -0.29 -2.45
CA SER A 36 14.76 -1.74 -2.62
C SER A 36 15.07 -2.47 -1.30
N HIS A 37 15.13 -1.75 -0.18
CA HIS A 37 15.29 -2.26 1.17
C HIS A 37 14.13 -1.82 2.06
N TYR A 38 13.64 -2.74 2.89
CA TYR A 38 12.62 -2.44 3.90
C TYR A 38 12.85 -3.29 5.13
N ARG A 39 12.83 -2.67 6.31
CA ARG A 39 12.93 -3.35 7.59
C ARG A 39 11.58 -3.32 8.30
N SER A 40 10.98 -4.48 8.54
CA SER A 40 9.73 -4.59 9.29
C SER A 40 9.91 -4.31 10.78
N ALA A 41 8.82 -4.11 11.49
CA ALA A 41 8.81 -3.87 12.94
C ALA A 41 9.47 -4.99 13.77
N ASN A 42 9.41 -6.25 13.32
CA ASN A 42 10.12 -7.37 13.96
C ASN A 42 11.60 -7.50 13.52
N GLY A 43 12.11 -6.51 12.77
CA GLY A 43 13.51 -6.43 12.36
C GLY A 43 13.88 -7.26 11.13
N ARG A 44 12.93 -7.94 10.49
CA ARG A 44 13.18 -8.68 9.25
C ARG A 44 13.46 -7.72 8.10
N LEU A 45 14.53 -7.99 7.37
CA LEU A 45 14.92 -7.22 6.19
C LEU A 45 14.32 -7.86 4.94
N TYR A 46 13.70 -7.03 4.11
CA TYR A 46 13.15 -7.38 2.81
C TYR A 46 13.96 -6.65 1.74
N HIS A 47 14.04 -7.27 0.56
CA HIS A 47 14.78 -6.73 -0.58
C HIS A 47 13.94 -6.73 -1.86
N GLY A 48 14.35 -5.91 -2.83
CA GLY A 48 13.79 -5.86 -4.18
C GLY A 48 12.31 -5.49 -4.20
N VAL A 49 11.53 -6.15 -5.05
CA VAL A 49 10.12 -5.83 -5.28
C VAL A 49 9.25 -5.93 -4.01
N VAL A 50 9.58 -6.85 -3.11
CA VAL A 50 8.85 -7.00 -1.83
C VAL A 50 9.14 -5.82 -0.91
N ALA A 51 10.38 -5.34 -0.88
CA ALA A 51 10.74 -4.15 -0.11
C ALA A 51 10.08 -2.90 -0.67
N MET A 52 10.11 -2.75 -1.99
CA MET A 52 9.44 -1.66 -2.68
C MET A 52 7.94 -1.61 -2.34
N PHE A 53 7.26 -2.76 -2.38
CA PHE A 53 5.86 -2.88 -1.98
C PHE A 53 5.63 -2.52 -0.51
N ALA A 54 6.49 -3.00 0.39
CA ALA A 54 6.37 -2.71 1.82
C ALA A 54 6.57 -1.22 2.13
N ASN A 55 7.54 -0.57 1.50
CA ASN A 55 7.73 0.87 1.56
C ASN A 55 6.49 1.62 1.05
N ARG A 56 5.87 1.14 -0.03
CA ARG A 56 4.62 1.72 -0.56
C ARG A 56 3.47 1.62 0.43
N MET A 57 3.25 0.46 1.05
CA MET A 57 2.21 0.28 2.08
C MET A 57 2.47 1.18 3.30
N ALA A 58 3.73 1.30 3.73
CA ALA A 58 4.09 2.18 4.84
C ALA A 58 3.74 3.65 4.55
N ARG A 59 4.04 4.14 3.33
CA ARG A 59 3.66 5.49 2.89
C ARG A 59 2.15 5.65 2.81
N LEU A 60 1.42 4.69 2.23
CA LEU A 60 -0.05 4.72 2.19
C LEU A 60 -0.65 4.81 3.60
N ARG A 61 -0.08 4.09 4.57
CA ARG A 61 -0.52 4.14 5.96
C ARG A 61 -0.31 5.51 6.59
N ILE A 62 0.81 6.17 6.32
CA ILE A 62 1.07 7.54 6.82
C ILE A 62 0.01 8.52 6.27
N LEU A 63 -0.31 8.41 4.98
CA LEU A 63 -1.22 9.36 4.31
C LEU A 63 -2.70 9.08 4.56
N THR A 64 -3.10 7.82 4.75
CA THR A 64 -4.52 7.41 4.77
C THR A 64 -4.94 6.64 6.02
N GLY A 65 -3.98 6.22 6.84
CA GLY A 65 -4.21 5.26 7.93
C GLY A 65 -4.36 3.80 7.47
N LEU A 66 -4.28 3.52 6.16
CA LEU A 66 -4.50 2.19 5.58
C LEU A 66 -3.27 1.70 4.81
N ASP A 67 -3.00 0.39 4.87
CA ASP A 67 -1.92 -0.24 4.10
C ASP A 67 -2.24 -0.48 2.64
N LEU A 68 -3.50 -0.78 2.36
CA LEU A 68 -3.95 -1.24 1.07
C LEU A 68 -5.35 -0.71 0.80
N LEU A 69 -5.52 -0.15 -0.41
CA LEU A 69 -6.80 0.31 -0.92
C LEU A 69 -7.17 -0.58 -2.10
N LEU A 70 -8.23 -1.37 -1.95
CA LEU A 70 -8.69 -2.28 -3.00
C LEU A 70 -9.89 -1.67 -3.72
N PRO A 71 -9.81 -1.39 -5.04
CA PRO A 71 -10.98 -1.01 -5.82
C PRO A 71 -12.02 -2.13 -5.80
N GLU A 72 -13.30 -1.80 -5.70
CA GLU A 72 -14.39 -2.80 -5.73
C GLU A 72 -14.34 -3.68 -6.99
N GLY A 73 -14.05 -3.09 -8.15
CA GLY A 73 -13.90 -3.83 -9.41
C GLY A 73 -12.69 -4.79 -9.47
N SER A 74 -11.80 -4.78 -8.47
CA SER A 74 -10.70 -5.74 -8.34
C SER A 74 -11.11 -7.00 -7.57
N LEU A 75 -12.30 -7.00 -6.95
CA LEU A 75 -12.83 -8.14 -6.20
C LEU A 75 -13.45 -9.15 -7.16
N ASP A 76 -13.32 -10.44 -6.84
CA ASP A 76 -13.93 -11.54 -7.59
C ASP A 76 -15.41 -11.79 -7.20
N ARG A 77 -15.94 -10.95 -6.31
CA ARG A 77 -17.27 -11.05 -5.68
C ARG A 77 -17.69 -9.70 -5.09
N GLU A 78 -18.94 -9.61 -4.67
CA GLU A 78 -19.47 -8.43 -3.98
C GLU A 78 -18.69 -8.10 -2.69
N PRO A 79 -18.51 -6.81 -2.33
CA PRO A 79 -17.71 -6.38 -1.19
C PRO A 79 -18.06 -7.09 0.12
N ASP A 80 -19.35 -7.27 0.43
CA ASP A 80 -19.79 -7.92 1.66
C ASP A 80 -19.38 -9.39 1.73
N ASP A 81 -19.39 -10.10 0.60
CA ASP A 81 -18.97 -11.50 0.52
C ASP A 81 -17.47 -11.64 0.59
N PHE A 82 -16.72 -10.69 0.02
CA PHE A 82 -15.28 -10.60 0.19
C PHE A 82 -14.90 -10.35 1.66
N LEU A 83 -15.57 -9.41 2.32
CA LEU A 83 -15.33 -9.11 3.74
C LEU A 83 -15.66 -10.32 4.64
N ARG A 84 -16.75 -11.05 4.35
CA ARG A 84 -17.07 -12.30 5.05
C ARG A 84 -15.95 -13.32 4.89
N LEU A 85 -15.52 -13.57 3.66
CA LEU A 85 -14.43 -14.51 3.36
C LEU A 85 -13.13 -14.12 4.08
N LEU A 86 -12.75 -12.84 4.05
CA LEU A 86 -11.53 -12.35 4.68
C LEU A 86 -11.56 -12.57 6.20
N ARG A 87 -12.68 -12.28 6.86
CA ARG A 87 -12.86 -12.51 8.30
C ARG A 87 -12.79 -13.99 8.65
N ASP A 88 -13.35 -14.86 7.80
CA ASP A 88 -13.27 -16.31 8.01
C ASP A 88 -11.83 -16.80 7.88
N TYR A 89 -11.07 -16.34 6.88
CA TYR A 89 -9.63 -16.65 6.79
C TYR A 89 -8.85 -16.15 8.00
N GLN A 90 -9.08 -14.92 8.46
CA GLN A 90 -8.40 -14.37 9.64
C GLN A 90 -8.61 -15.24 10.89
N ARG A 91 -9.79 -15.84 11.05
CA ARG A 91 -10.07 -16.76 12.17
C ARG A 91 -9.31 -18.09 12.06
N THR A 92 -8.93 -18.50 10.84
CA THR A 92 -8.17 -19.73 10.60
C THR A 92 -6.66 -19.54 10.68
N LEU A 93 -6.17 -18.29 10.58
CA LEU A 93 -4.76 -18.01 10.67
C LEU A 93 -4.25 -18.30 12.10
N PRO A 94 -3.12 -19.00 12.25
CA PRO A 94 -2.52 -19.18 13.56
C PRO A 94 -2.17 -17.81 14.13
N GLN A 95 -2.58 -17.57 15.38
CA GLN A 95 -2.26 -16.33 16.09
C GLN A 95 -0.74 -16.24 16.24
N ILE A 96 -0.12 -15.36 15.47
CA ILE A 96 1.31 -15.05 15.63
C ILE A 96 1.39 -14.11 16.82
N ASN A 97 1.62 -14.68 18.01
CA ASN A 97 2.04 -13.96 19.21
C ASN A 97 3.44 -13.38 19.03
#